data_AF-A0A6N9L8Z7-F1
#
_entry.id   AF-A0A6N9L8Z7-F1
#
_cell.length_a   1.000
_cell.length_b   1.000
_cell.length_c   1.000
_cell.angle_alpha   90.00
_cell.angle_beta   90.00
_cell.angle_gamma   90.00
#
_symmetry.space_group_name_H-M   'P 1'
#
loop_
_entity.id
_entity.type
_entity.pdbx_description
1 polymer ?
#
loop_
_entity_poly.entity_id
_entity_poly.type
_entity_poly.pdbx_seq_one_letter_code
_entity_poly.pdbx_strand_id
1 'polypeptide(L)'
;MKRAIVLSGGGSKGAYEAGFLLAAKELNQHFDIVTGTSIGALNGALVAMGDYEGLEYTWNILDMDHVFNNAPDLTDLKDDFMTTSLFNKEEGSNLSELKESIAQQTSLAQSFLKHYFKNKGADNTPFVEHCRGLMDEERLLSSPIDFGICTVQFPSMKACYKTKSEMERGHMLDYLLASSACFPVFPMTEINGYKYIDGGFSDNLPIDLALDMGADEIVVVDMHLIPVHPQYINRPSILYSCPPVDLGGFMDFNKDALERNRRLGYLMAYKLFGNYEGNQYTFLPSNQTVFHDYYKQLLMMEKEMRGFFNSNSSELTSLLLEANHQIILNLKDYTYITLDFIGELMGFDDLKVYAFEEYKNMILNAFEKYMEKDYFPQELSLTKVNLSFLQNHLNRESIVGFFLHQMKYKEAMDMKSYYTFCKKELMMASLIYLLIGGGSNEHH
;
A
#
# COMPACT_ATOMS: atom_id res chain seq x y z
N MET A 1 -14.56 -10.44 23.24
CA MET A 1 -14.52 -9.87 21.89
C MET A 1 -13.31 -10.48 21.23
N LYS A 2 -13.49 -11.24 20.15
CA LYS A 2 -12.41 -11.90 19.42
C LYS A 2 -11.86 -10.95 18.37
N ARG A 3 -10.55 -10.75 18.34
CA ARG A 3 -9.91 -9.90 17.33
C ARG A 3 -9.10 -10.74 16.35
N ALA A 4 -9.34 -10.54 15.07
CA ALA A 4 -8.59 -11.19 13.99
C ALA A 4 -7.57 -10.24 13.36
N ILE A 5 -6.51 -10.83 12.82
CA ILE A 5 -5.66 -10.21 11.81
C ILE A 5 -5.70 -11.02 10.52
N VAL A 6 -5.89 -10.34 9.39
CA VAL A 6 -6.03 -10.94 8.06
C VAL A 6 -4.87 -10.46 7.18
N LEU A 7 -4.15 -11.42 6.62
CA LEU A 7 -2.91 -11.21 5.87
C LEU A 7 -3.11 -11.59 4.40
N SER A 8 -2.65 -10.74 3.49
CA SER A 8 -2.85 -10.94 2.05
C SER A 8 -1.76 -11.80 1.41
N GLY A 9 -2.04 -12.34 0.23
CA GLY A 9 -0.98 -12.86 -0.65
C GLY A 9 -0.23 -11.72 -1.35
N GLY A 10 1.06 -11.93 -1.63
CA GLY A 10 1.91 -10.89 -2.25
C GLY A 10 3.39 -11.21 -2.46
N GLY A 11 3.84 -12.44 -2.20
CA GLY A 11 5.22 -12.86 -2.49
C GLY A 11 6.25 -12.09 -1.65
N SER A 12 7.26 -11.50 -2.28
CA SER A 12 8.29 -10.72 -1.59
C SER A 12 7.73 -9.48 -0.85
N LYS A 13 6.54 -8.99 -1.25
CA LYS A 13 5.82 -7.93 -0.52
C LYS A 13 5.51 -8.30 0.92
N GLY A 14 5.51 -9.59 1.28
CA GLY A 14 5.32 -10.07 2.66
C GLY A 14 6.30 -9.48 3.68
N ALA A 15 7.41 -8.87 3.24
CA ALA A 15 8.28 -8.08 4.11
C ALA A 15 7.53 -6.92 4.79
N TYR A 16 6.59 -6.30 4.07
CA TYR A 16 5.68 -5.28 4.60
C TYR A 16 4.83 -5.83 5.75
N GLU A 17 4.18 -6.98 5.54
CA GLU A 17 3.42 -7.63 6.62
C GLU A 17 4.31 -7.97 7.81
N ALA A 18 5.53 -8.44 7.59
CA ALA A 18 6.46 -8.74 8.67
C ALA A 18 6.78 -7.52 9.53
N GLY A 19 7.07 -6.38 8.88
CA GLY A 19 7.25 -5.10 9.57
C GLY A 19 6.01 -4.69 10.37
N PHE A 20 4.83 -4.83 9.76
CA PHE A 20 3.56 -4.53 10.41
C PHE A 20 3.33 -5.41 11.64
N LEU A 21 3.55 -6.72 11.52
CA LEU A 21 3.35 -7.71 12.57
C LEU A 21 4.33 -7.53 13.74
N LEU A 22 5.58 -7.20 13.46
CA LEU A 22 6.59 -6.88 14.47
C LEU A 22 6.20 -5.61 15.25
N ALA A 23 5.77 -4.56 14.55
CA ALA A 23 5.24 -3.35 15.18
C ALA A 23 3.97 -3.62 16.00
N ALA A 24 3.03 -4.41 15.49
CA ALA A 24 1.81 -4.80 16.20
C ALA A 24 2.14 -5.52 17.52
N LYS A 25 3.13 -6.43 17.50
CA LYS A 25 3.64 -7.09 18.72
C LYS A 25 4.23 -6.07 19.70
N GLU A 26 5.10 -5.17 19.23
CA GLU A 26 5.72 -4.14 20.05
C GLU A 26 4.69 -3.21 20.72
N LEU A 27 3.62 -2.90 19.98
CA LEU A 27 2.48 -2.12 20.45
C LEU A 27 1.48 -2.93 21.27
N ASN A 28 1.83 -4.16 21.67
CA ASN A 28 1.02 -5.07 22.47
C ASN A 28 -0.39 -5.31 21.88
N GLN A 29 -0.50 -5.37 20.55
CA GLN A 29 -1.74 -5.75 19.88
C GLN A 29 -1.92 -7.26 19.99
N HIS A 30 -3.04 -7.67 20.57
CA HIS A 30 -3.40 -9.07 20.74
C HIS A 30 -4.41 -9.50 19.68
N PHE A 31 -4.22 -10.70 19.15
CA PHE A 31 -5.09 -11.34 18.16
C PHE A 31 -5.46 -12.74 18.61
N ASP A 32 -6.75 -13.07 18.52
CA ASP A 32 -7.29 -14.40 18.82
C ASP A 32 -7.36 -15.28 17.56
N ILE A 33 -7.37 -14.66 16.38
CA ILE A 33 -7.51 -15.31 15.08
C ILE A 33 -6.48 -14.70 14.11
N VAL A 34 -5.82 -15.55 13.33
CA VAL A 34 -4.99 -15.15 12.19
C VAL A 34 -5.49 -15.86 10.95
N THR A 35 -5.83 -15.14 9.90
CA THR A 35 -6.08 -15.74 8.58
C THR A 35 -5.11 -15.21 7.55
N GLY A 36 -4.73 -16.03 6.58
CA GLY A 36 -3.81 -15.60 5.55
C GLY A 36 -3.86 -16.39 4.26
N THR A 37 -3.41 -15.77 3.18
CA THR A 37 -3.24 -16.40 1.88
C THR A 37 -1.79 -16.27 1.42
N SER A 38 -1.22 -17.33 0.82
CA SER A 38 0.14 -17.32 0.27
C SER A 38 1.19 -16.93 1.31
N ILE A 39 2.02 -15.92 1.03
CA ILE A 39 2.99 -15.42 2.00
C ILE A 39 2.33 -14.94 3.31
N GLY A 40 1.10 -14.41 3.25
CA GLY A 40 0.33 -14.05 4.43
C GLY A 40 -0.05 -15.26 5.28
N ALA A 41 -0.27 -16.43 4.68
CA ALA A 41 -0.48 -17.68 5.43
C ALA A 41 0.81 -18.10 6.16
N LEU A 42 1.98 -17.97 5.53
CA LEU A 42 3.27 -18.32 6.12
C LEU A 42 3.66 -17.37 7.27
N ASN A 43 3.57 -16.05 7.04
CA ASN A 43 3.74 -15.04 8.08
C ASN A 43 2.74 -15.27 9.23
N GLY A 44 1.48 -15.55 8.89
CA GLY A 44 0.41 -15.79 9.84
C GLY A 44 0.63 -17.03 10.70
N ALA A 45 1.18 -18.12 10.14
CA ALA A 45 1.51 -19.32 10.89
C ALA A 45 2.58 -19.05 11.95
N LEU A 46 3.61 -18.25 11.62
CA LEU A 46 4.64 -17.84 12.59
C LEU A 46 4.02 -17.01 13.73
N VAL A 47 3.13 -16.06 13.41
CA VAL A 47 2.39 -15.28 14.41
C VAL A 47 1.50 -16.16 15.27
N ALA A 48 0.77 -17.09 14.67
CA ALA A 48 -0.09 -18.03 15.39
C ALA A 48 0.71 -18.93 16.32
N MET A 49 1.93 -19.35 15.94
CA MET A 49 2.86 -20.05 16.84
C MET A 49 3.47 -19.12 17.91
N GLY A 50 3.38 -17.80 17.76
CA GLY A 50 4.08 -16.81 18.57
C GLY A 50 5.59 -16.74 18.25
N ASP A 51 6.01 -17.22 17.08
CA ASP A 51 7.40 -17.25 16.62
C ASP A 51 7.76 -16.00 15.79
N TYR A 52 7.80 -14.87 16.47
CA TYR A 52 8.23 -13.61 15.86
C TYR A 52 9.74 -13.54 15.58
N GLU A 53 10.54 -14.35 16.27
CA GLU A 53 11.97 -14.46 15.99
C GLU A 53 12.19 -15.17 14.64
N GLY A 54 11.43 -16.24 14.36
CA GLY A 54 11.40 -16.87 13.03
C GLY A 54 10.89 -15.94 11.93
N LEU A 55 9.91 -15.09 12.23
CA LEU A 55 9.42 -14.06 11.30
C LEU A 55 10.53 -13.06 10.96
N GLU A 56 11.15 -12.47 11.97
CA GLU A 56 12.25 -11.52 11.77
C GLU A 56 13.46 -12.16 11.08
N TYR A 57 13.84 -13.37 11.49
CA TYR A 57 14.92 -14.14 10.87
C TYR A 57 14.67 -14.34 9.37
N THR A 58 13.47 -14.81 8.99
CA THR A 58 13.08 -15.04 7.60
C THR A 58 13.35 -13.80 6.75
N TRP A 59 12.77 -12.66 7.14
CA TRP A 59 12.85 -11.45 6.33
C TRP A 59 14.21 -10.73 6.39
N ASN A 60 15.08 -11.11 7.33
CA ASN A 60 16.46 -10.62 7.39
C ASN A 60 17.43 -11.37 6.47
N ILE A 61 17.16 -12.64 6.18
CA ILE A 61 18.05 -13.48 5.36
C ILE A 61 17.57 -13.69 3.93
N LEU A 62 16.26 -13.52 3.68
CA LEU A 62 15.64 -13.90 2.42
C LEU A 62 16.25 -13.11 1.23
N ASP A 63 16.61 -13.85 0.20
CA ASP A 63 16.97 -13.37 -1.13
C ASP A 63 16.51 -14.41 -2.17
N MET A 64 16.82 -14.19 -3.45
CA MET A 64 16.44 -15.12 -4.52
C MET A 64 16.98 -16.55 -4.33
N ASP A 65 18.18 -16.72 -3.75
CA ASP A 65 18.82 -18.03 -3.57
C ASP A 65 18.23 -18.80 -2.38
N HIS A 66 17.70 -18.07 -1.39
CA HIS A 66 16.90 -18.67 -0.31
C HIS A 66 15.50 -19.08 -0.79
N VAL A 67 15.05 -18.58 -1.96
CA VAL A 67 13.76 -18.98 -2.54
C VAL A 67 13.94 -20.11 -3.56
N PHE A 68 14.96 -20.05 -4.43
CA PHE A 68 15.19 -21.01 -5.52
C PHE A 68 16.65 -21.46 -5.63
N ASN A 69 16.88 -22.74 -5.95
CA ASN A 69 18.23 -23.25 -6.25
C ASN A 69 18.80 -22.72 -7.58
N ASN A 70 17.93 -22.30 -8.49
CA ASN A 70 18.29 -21.66 -9.76
C ASN A 70 17.25 -20.58 -10.02
N ALA A 71 17.51 -19.37 -9.50
CA ALA A 71 16.62 -18.24 -9.63
C ALA A 71 16.13 -18.10 -11.09
N PRO A 72 14.82 -18.00 -11.31
CA PRO A 72 14.29 -17.70 -12.63
C PRO A 72 14.88 -16.37 -13.11
N ASP A 73 15.26 -16.27 -14.39
CA ASP A 73 15.60 -14.96 -14.97
C ASP A 73 14.30 -14.15 -15.13
N LEU A 74 14.08 -13.21 -14.22
CA LEU A 74 12.83 -12.44 -14.06
C LEU A 74 12.98 -10.98 -14.52
N THR A 75 14.14 -10.57 -15.04
CA THR A 75 14.41 -9.17 -15.37
C THR A 75 13.44 -8.58 -16.40
N ASP A 76 12.78 -9.43 -17.19
CA ASP A 76 11.86 -9.03 -18.27
C ASP A 76 10.36 -9.14 -17.89
N LEU A 77 10.01 -9.63 -16.70
CA LEU A 77 8.62 -9.70 -16.22
C LEU A 77 8.25 -8.41 -15.50
N LYS A 78 7.40 -7.59 -16.10
CA LYS A 78 6.77 -6.46 -15.39
C LYS A 78 5.68 -7.00 -14.46
N ASP A 79 6.07 -7.21 -13.21
CA ASP A 79 5.31 -7.88 -12.15
C ASP A 79 3.91 -7.32 -11.87
N ASP A 80 3.70 -6.01 -12.05
CA ASP A 80 2.44 -5.34 -11.71
C ASP A 80 1.25 -5.83 -12.58
N PHE A 81 1.55 -6.35 -13.78
CA PHE A 81 0.53 -6.93 -14.65
C PHE A 81 0.14 -8.36 -14.22
N MET A 82 1.05 -9.16 -13.66
CA MET A 82 0.77 -10.54 -13.26
C MET A 82 -0.03 -10.61 -11.96
N THR A 83 0.29 -9.79 -10.95
CA THR A 83 -0.49 -9.74 -9.71
C THR A 83 -1.90 -9.21 -9.95
N THR A 84 -2.02 -8.14 -10.75
CA THR A 84 -3.31 -7.52 -11.05
C THR A 84 -4.17 -8.40 -11.96
N SER A 85 -3.59 -9.17 -12.90
CA SER A 85 -4.38 -10.01 -13.82
C SER A 85 -4.64 -11.44 -13.33
N LEU A 86 -3.77 -12.03 -12.49
CA LEU A 86 -3.96 -13.39 -11.97
C LEU A 86 -4.84 -13.44 -10.71
N PHE A 87 -4.82 -12.39 -9.89
CA PHE A 87 -5.49 -12.38 -8.60
C PHE A 87 -6.71 -11.44 -8.52
N ASN A 88 -6.81 -10.42 -9.39
CA ASN A 88 -8.08 -9.68 -9.54
C ASN A 88 -8.97 -10.38 -10.56
N LYS A 89 -9.92 -11.19 -10.06
CA LYS A 89 -11.13 -11.48 -10.82
C LYS A 89 -12.02 -10.24 -10.76
N GLU A 90 -12.21 -9.57 -11.89
CA GLU A 90 -13.51 -8.93 -12.09
C GLU A 90 -14.57 -10.04 -12.12
N GLU A 91 -15.57 -9.96 -11.25
CA GLU A 91 -16.70 -10.89 -11.25
C GLU A 91 -17.39 -10.86 -12.62
N GLY A 92 -17.09 -11.86 -13.47
CA GLY A 92 -17.79 -12.04 -14.75
C GLY A 92 -16.95 -12.49 -15.94
N SER A 93 -15.61 -12.52 -15.86
CA SER A 93 -14.80 -12.87 -17.05
C SER A 93 -14.89 -14.36 -17.41
N ASN A 94 -15.22 -14.65 -18.67
CA ASN A 94 -15.31 -16.01 -19.20
C ASN A 94 -13.92 -16.66 -19.28
N LEU A 95 -13.86 -17.99 -19.14
CA LEU A 95 -12.62 -18.79 -19.26
C LEU A 95 -11.89 -18.62 -20.61
N SER A 96 -12.57 -18.08 -21.63
CA SER A 96 -12.01 -17.68 -22.93
C SER A 96 -11.22 -16.38 -22.86
N GLU A 97 -11.67 -15.40 -22.07
CA GLU A 97 -11.01 -14.09 -21.91
C GLU A 97 -9.75 -14.21 -21.05
N LEU A 98 -9.76 -15.10 -20.04
CA LEU A 98 -8.56 -15.45 -19.28
C LEU A 98 -7.50 -16.09 -20.19
N LYS A 99 -7.92 -16.99 -21.09
CA LYS A 99 -7.03 -17.61 -22.09
C LYS A 99 -6.52 -16.61 -23.12
N GLU A 100 -7.35 -15.66 -23.56
CA GLU A 100 -6.97 -14.62 -24.52
C GLU A 100 -6.06 -13.55 -23.89
N SER A 101 -6.29 -13.16 -22.64
CA SER A 101 -5.41 -12.27 -21.86
C SER A 101 -4.04 -12.89 -21.63
N ILE A 102 -3.98 -14.18 -21.26
CA ILE A 102 -2.74 -14.96 -21.15
C ILE A 102 -2.06 -15.13 -22.53
N ALA A 103 -2.85 -15.22 -23.61
CA ALA A 103 -2.34 -15.38 -24.97
C ALA A 103 -1.85 -14.06 -25.61
N GLN A 104 -2.32 -12.89 -25.16
CA GLN A 104 -2.00 -11.59 -25.76
C GLN A 104 -0.78 -10.88 -25.15
N GLN A 105 -0.25 -11.30 -24.00
CA GLN A 105 0.70 -10.47 -23.23
C GLN A 105 2.12 -11.06 -23.20
N THR A 106 2.99 -10.46 -24.02
CA THR A 106 4.46 -10.65 -24.16
C THR A 106 4.95 -12.08 -24.41
N SER A 107 5.57 -12.29 -25.59
CA SER A 107 6.23 -13.54 -26.01
C SER A 107 7.27 -14.08 -25.00
N LEU A 108 7.82 -13.22 -24.15
CA LEU A 108 8.76 -13.54 -23.08
C LEU A 108 8.09 -14.22 -21.88
N ALA A 109 7.01 -13.66 -21.33
CA ALA A 109 6.23 -14.27 -20.24
C ALA A 109 5.67 -15.65 -20.66
N GLN A 110 5.24 -15.78 -21.92
CA GLN A 110 4.80 -17.07 -22.47
C GLN A 110 5.93 -18.10 -22.56
N SER A 111 7.13 -17.69 -22.96
CA SER A 111 8.29 -18.59 -23.05
C SER A 111 8.77 -19.04 -21.66
N PHE A 112 8.77 -18.13 -20.69
CA PHE A 112 9.03 -18.36 -19.28
C PHE A 112 8.03 -19.35 -18.70
N LEU A 113 6.73 -19.02 -18.75
CA LEU A 113 5.66 -19.87 -18.24
C LEU A 113 5.73 -21.25 -18.92
N LYS A 114 5.95 -21.33 -20.25
CA LYS A 114 6.06 -22.61 -20.97
C LYS A 114 7.20 -23.51 -20.48
N HIS A 115 8.34 -22.95 -20.07
CA HIS A 115 9.42 -23.71 -19.44
C HIS A 115 8.97 -24.31 -18.10
N TYR A 116 8.37 -23.51 -17.23
CA TYR A 116 7.94 -23.94 -15.89
C TYR A 116 6.72 -24.85 -15.92
N PHE A 117 5.75 -24.63 -16.81
CA PHE A 117 4.65 -25.55 -17.07
C PHE A 117 5.15 -26.93 -17.51
N LYS A 118 6.23 -26.98 -18.32
CA LYS A 118 6.86 -28.25 -18.74
C LYS A 118 7.60 -28.94 -17.59
N ASN A 119 8.19 -28.16 -16.68
CA ASN A 119 8.99 -28.66 -15.56
C ASN A 119 8.21 -28.77 -14.24
N LYS A 120 6.90 -28.47 -14.25
CA LYS A 120 5.98 -28.47 -13.09
C LYS A 120 6.29 -27.43 -11.99
N GLY A 121 6.98 -26.34 -12.31
CA GLY A 121 7.37 -25.29 -11.36
C GLY A 121 8.88 -25.02 -11.35
N ALA A 122 9.30 -23.92 -10.72
CA ALA A 122 10.71 -23.69 -10.41
C ALA A 122 11.15 -24.56 -9.22
N ASP A 123 12.44 -24.86 -9.12
CA ASP A 123 13.00 -25.58 -7.97
C ASP A 123 13.09 -24.64 -6.75
N ASN A 124 12.06 -24.69 -5.91
CA ASN A 124 11.96 -23.94 -4.67
C ASN A 124 12.38 -24.75 -3.42
N THR A 125 13.22 -25.77 -3.59
CA THR A 125 13.70 -26.59 -2.45
C THR A 125 14.26 -25.74 -1.31
N PRO A 126 15.08 -24.68 -1.53
CA PRO A 126 15.57 -23.83 -0.44
C PRO A 126 14.43 -23.21 0.39
N PHE A 127 13.40 -22.70 -0.27
CA PHE A 127 12.22 -22.14 0.39
C PHE A 127 11.47 -23.19 1.21
N VAL A 128 11.28 -24.39 0.65
CA VAL A 128 10.60 -25.49 1.34
C VAL A 128 11.37 -25.93 2.58
N GLU A 129 12.70 -26.05 2.50
CA GLU A 129 13.55 -26.37 3.65
C GLU A 129 13.53 -25.26 4.71
N HIS A 130 13.53 -23.99 4.29
CA HIS A 130 13.40 -22.84 5.18
C HIS A 130 12.07 -22.88 5.95
N CYS A 131 10.94 -23.04 5.25
CA CYS A 131 9.63 -23.19 5.89
C CYS A 131 9.57 -24.41 6.81
N ARG A 132 10.17 -25.54 6.41
CA ARG A 132 10.23 -26.75 7.25
C ARG A 132 11.02 -26.52 8.54
N GLY A 133 12.12 -25.76 8.49
CA GLY A 133 12.93 -25.45 9.66
C GLY A 133 12.21 -24.59 10.70
N LEU A 134 11.22 -23.79 10.28
CA LEU A 134 10.43 -22.91 11.15
C LEU A 134 9.12 -23.54 11.64
N MET A 135 8.60 -24.52 10.91
CA MET A 135 7.30 -25.10 11.22
C MET A 135 7.35 -26.03 12.43
N ASP A 136 6.67 -25.65 13.51
CA ASP A 136 6.38 -26.49 14.67
C ASP A 136 4.88 -26.78 14.77
N GLU A 137 4.46 -27.95 14.27
CA GLU A 137 3.06 -28.34 14.19
C GLU A 137 2.37 -28.42 15.56
N GLU A 138 3.04 -28.97 16.58
CA GLU A 138 2.43 -29.09 17.91
C GLU A 138 2.27 -27.70 18.54
N ARG A 139 3.21 -26.79 18.30
CA ARG A 139 3.10 -25.39 18.74
C ARG A 139 1.96 -24.66 18.05
N LEU A 140 1.76 -24.84 16.74
CA LEU A 140 0.62 -24.24 16.02
C LEU A 140 -0.72 -24.77 16.55
N LEU A 141 -0.83 -26.09 16.71
CA LEU A 141 -2.05 -26.74 17.16
C LEU A 141 -2.40 -26.40 18.60
N SER A 142 -1.41 -26.33 19.49
CA SER A 142 -1.60 -25.99 20.91
C SER A 142 -1.72 -24.48 21.19
N SER A 143 -1.42 -23.63 20.20
CA SER A 143 -1.51 -22.18 20.36
C SER A 143 -2.93 -21.73 20.75
N PRO A 144 -3.07 -20.72 21.63
CA PRO A 144 -4.34 -20.09 21.89
C PRO A 144 -4.87 -19.24 20.71
N ILE A 145 -4.00 -18.89 19.75
CA ILE A 145 -4.36 -18.13 18.55
C ILE A 145 -4.91 -19.12 17.51
N ASP A 146 -6.16 -18.95 17.09
CA ASP A 146 -6.72 -19.74 16.01
C ASP A 146 -6.15 -19.30 14.66
N PHE A 147 -6.05 -20.22 13.70
CA PHE A 147 -5.36 -19.97 12.44
C PHE A 147 -6.13 -20.55 11.27
N GLY A 148 -6.16 -19.84 10.14
CA GLY A 148 -6.79 -20.31 8.91
C GLY A 148 -6.12 -19.83 7.64
N ILE A 149 -6.28 -20.60 6.57
CA ILE A 149 -5.71 -20.30 5.25
C ILE A 149 -6.72 -20.43 4.13
N CYS A 150 -6.39 -19.83 2.99
CA CYS A 150 -6.99 -20.13 1.69
C CYS A 150 -5.98 -20.82 0.76
N THR A 151 -6.42 -21.86 0.05
CA THR A 151 -5.73 -22.48 -1.09
C THR A 151 -6.76 -22.89 -2.15
N VAL A 152 -6.33 -23.27 -3.34
CA VAL A 152 -7.23 -23.64 -4.44
C VAL A 152 -6.91 -25.04 -4.96
N GLN A 153 -7.91 -25.91 -5.03
CA GLN A 153 -7.75 -27.26 -5.58
C GLN A 153 -7.67 -27.23 -7.11
N PHE A 154 -6.57 -27.75 -7.68
CA PHE A 154 -6.33 -27.82 -9.12
C PHE A 154 -6.61 -29.24 -9.68
N PRO A 155 -7.25 -29.39 -10.86
CA PRO A 155 -7.66 -28.37 -11.82
C PRO A 155 -9.08 -27.82 -11.61
N SER A 156 -9.78 -28.23 -10.56
CA SER A 156 -11.18 -27.83 -10.32
C SER A 156 -11.36 -26.33 -10.08
N MET A 157 -10.29 -25.63 -9.68
CA MET A 157 -10.27 -24.24 -9.25
C MET A 157 -11.23 -23.94 -8.09
N LYS A 158 -11.58 -24.95 -7.29
CA LYS A 158 -12.42 -24.80 -6.12
C LYS A 158 -11.59 -24.22 -4.96
N ALA A 159 -12.06 -23.11 -4.39
CA ALA A 159 -11.51 -22.55 -3.16
C ALA A 159 -11.59 -23.56 -2.01
N CYS A 160 -10.52 -23.65 -1.23
CA CYS A 160 -10.40 -24.51 -0.07
C CYS A 160 -9.88 -23.68 1.10
N TYR A 161 -10.77 -23.40 2.05
CA TYR A 161 -10.41 -22.81 3.32
C TYR A 161 -10.13 -23.91 4.33
N LYS A 162 -9.10 -23.72 5.14
CA LYS A 162 -8.71 -24.66 6.19
C LYS A 162 -8.30 -23.92 7.45
N THR A 163 -9.00 -24.16 8.55
CA THR A 163 -8.53 -23.77 9.88
C THR A 163 -7.53 -24.79 10.41
N LYS A 164 -6.69 -24.40 11.38
CA LYS A 164 -5.71 -25.31 12.00
C LYS A 164 -6.37 -26.55 12.63
N SER A 165 -7.64 -26.44 13.02
CA SER A 165 -8.42 -27.57 13.57
C SER A 165 -8.88 -28.56 12.50
N GLU A 166 -8.96 -28.14 11.24
CA GLU A 166 -9.42 -28.93 10.08
C GLU A 166 -8.27 -29.41 9.19
N MET A 167 -7.07 -28.90 9.42
CA MET A 167 -5.84 -29.38 8.80
C MET A 167 -5.48 -30.74 9.40
N GLU A 168 -5.09 -31.67 8.53
CA GLU A 168 -4.68 -33.00 8.95
C GLU A 168 -3.31 -32.97 9.63
N ARG A 169 -3.20 -33.67 10.76
CA ARG A 169 -1.93 -33.80 11.47
C ARG A 169 -0.86 -34.43 10.59
N GLY A 170 0.35 -33.89 10.61
CA GLY A 170 1.46 -34.25 9.75
C GLY A 170 1.50 -33.51 8.41
N HIS A 171 0.47 -32.73 8.08
CA HIS A 171 0.33 -32.02 6.79
C HIS A 171 0.23 -30.49 6.94
N MET A 172 0.48 -29.91 8.12
CA MET A 172 0.36 -28.46 8.34
C MET A 172 1.26 -27.65 7.38
N LEU A 173 2.52 -28.08 7.22
CA LEU A 173 3.44 -27.46 6.28
C LEU A 173 2.94 -27.60 4.84
N ASP A 174 2.36 -28.74 4.46
CA ASP A 174 1.85 -28.96 3.11
C ASP A 174 0.69 -28.01 2.81
N TYR A 175 -0.20 -27.76 3.77
CA TYR A 175 -1.27 -26.76 3.64
C TYR A 175 -0.72 -25.34 3.46
N LEU A 176 0.32 -24.96 4.19
CA LEU A 176 0.98 -23.66 4.01
C LEU A 176 1.64 -23.54 2.64
N LEU A 177 2.40 -24.55 2.22
CA LEU A 177 3.03 -24.59 0.90
C LEU A 177 1.98 -24.60 -0.23
N ALA A 178 0.85 -25.27 -0.03
CA ALA A 178 -0.28 -25.22 -0.96
C ALA A 178 -0.89 -23.82 -1.08
N SER A 179 -1.00 -23.08 0.04
CA SER A 179 -1.48 -21.69 0.02
C SER A 179 -0.53 -20.75 -0.73
N SER A 180 0.77 -21.04 -0.76
CA SER A 180 1.80 -20.24 -1.45
C SER A 180 2.27 -20.81 -2.80
N ALA A 181 1.59 -21.84 -3.31
CA ALA A 181 1.96 -22.51 -4.56
C ALA A 181 1.50 -21.70 -5.79
N CYS A 182 2.10 -20.53 -6.01
CA CYS A 182 1.83 -19.63 -7.13
C CYS A 182 2.31 -20.23 -8.47
N PHE A 183 1.59 -21.24 -8.95
CA PHE A 183 1.90 -21.98 -10.16
C PHE A 183 1.72 -21.11 -11.42
N PRO A 184 2.67 -21.14 -12.39
CA PRO A 184 3.80 -22.07 -12.48
C PRO A 184 5.12 -21.57 -11.90
N VAL A 185 5.17 -20.41 -11.24
CA VAL A 185 6.42 -19.92 -10.62
C VAL A 185 6.84 -20.86 -9.50
N PHE A 186 5.91 -21.16 -8.60
CA PHE A 186 6.07 -22.17 -7.56
C PHE A 186 5.38 -23.47 -7.95
N PRO A 187 5.94 -24.65 -7.60
CA PRO A 187 5.31 -25.93 -7.92
C PRO A 187 3.99 -26.10 -7.15
N MET A 188 3.08 -26.88 -7.74
CA MET A 188 1.85 -27.29 -7.06
C MET A 188 2.17 -28.20 -5.87
N THR A 189 1.40 -28.08 -4.79
CA THR A 189 1.51 -28.96 -3.63
C THR A 189 0.47 -30.06 -3.71
N GLU A 190 0.85 -31.30 -3.35
CA GLU A 190 -0.07 -32.44 -3.34
C GLU A 190 -0.39 -32.84 -1.89
N ILE A 191 -1.68 -32.85 -1.54
CA ILE A 191 -2.18 -33.26 -0.23
C ILE A 191 -3.24 -34.33 -0.46
N ASN A 192 -3.02 -35.53 0.09
CA ASN A 192 -3.94 -36.67 -0.05
C ASN A 192 -4.34 -37.01 -1.50
N GLY A 193 -3.39 -36.91 -2.43
CA GLY A 193 -3.60 -37.21 -3.84
C GLY A 193 -4.31 -36.10 -4.64
N TYR A 194 -4.65 -34.98 -3.99
CA TYR A 194 -5.19 -33.79 -4.64
C TYR A 194 -4.11 -32.72 -4.77
N LYS A 195 -4.13 -32.00 -5.89
CA LYS A 195 -3.19 -30.91 -6.15
C LYS A 195 -3.80 -29.58 -5.77
N TYR A 196 -2.96 -28.71 -5.24
CA TYR A 196 -3.32 -27.39 -4.77
C TYR A 196 -2.36 -26.34 -5.31
N ILE A 197 -2.92 -25.15 -5.53
CA ILE A 197 -2.21 -23.93 -5.93
C ILE A 197 -2.58 -22.78 -5.00
N ASP A 198 -1.90 -21.66 -5.16
CA ASP A 198 -2.04 -20.46 -4.34
C ASP A 198 -3.50 -20.05 -4.10
N GLY A 199 -3.80 -19.65 -2.87
CA GLY A 199 -5.13 -19.14 -2.50
C GLY A 199 -5.51 -17.85 -3.22
N GLY A 200 -4.53 -17.06 -3.64
CA GLY A 200 -4.73 -15.76 -4.29
C GLY A 200 -5.56 -15.85 -5.56
N PHE A 201 -5.58 -17.00 -6.24
CA PHE A 201 -6.42 -17.24 -7.43
C PHE A 201 -7.93 -17.27 -7.14
N SER A 202 -8.31 -17.32 -5.86
CA SER A 202 -9.70 -17.27 -5.41
C SER A 202 -9.96 -16.18 -4.40
N ASP A 203 -9.17 -16.12 -3.33
CA ASP A 203 -9.33 -15.18 -2.23
C ASP A 203 -7.95 -14.82 -1.68
N ASN A 204 -7.44 -13.67 -2.12
CA ASN A 204 -6.13 -13.19 -1.74
C ASN A 204 -6.09 -12.56 -0.34
N LEU A 205 -7.24 -12.24 0.26
CA LEU A 205 -7.32 -11.53 1.54
C LEU A 205 -8.54 -12.05 2.32
N PRO A 206 -8.39 -13.19 3.05
CA PRO A 206 -9.51 -13.99 3.53
C PRO A 206 -10.18 -13.41 4.78
N ILE A 207 -10.84 -12.26 4.61
CA ILE A 207 -11.60 -11.54 5.65
C ILE A 207 -12.83 -12.35 6.06
N ASP A 208 -13.53 -12.95 5.09
CA ASP A 208 -14.72 -13.75 5.34
C ASP A 208 -14.41 -15.00 6.17
N LEU A 209 -13.22 -15.61 5.97
CA LEU A 209 -12.77 -16.71 6.80
C LEU A 209 -12.60 -16.28 8.27
N ALA A 210 -12.07 -15.07 8.53
CA ALA A 210 -11.95 -14.56 9.89
C ALA A 210 -13.33 -14.31 10.54
N LEU A 211 -14.31 -13.84 9.76
CA LEU A 211 -15.70 -13.69 10.20
C LEU A 211 -16.32 -15.06 10.52
N ASP A 212 -16.11 -16.06 9.67
CA ASP A 212 -16.60 -17.44 9.87
C ASP A 212 -15.98 -18.08 11.13
N MET A 213 -14.73 -17.73 11.47
CA MET A 213 -14.05 -18.12 12.72
C MET A 213 -14.55 -17.35 13.96
N GLY A 214 -15.46 -16.39 13.77
CA GLY A 214 -16.14 -15.65 14.82
C GLY A 214 -15.41 -14.38 15.28
N ALA A 215 -14.66 -13.72 14.39
CA ALA A 215 -14.07 -12.42 14.69
C ALA A 215 -15.14 -11.33 14.93
N ASP A 216 -14.98 -10.57 16.00
CA ASP A 216 -15.79 -9.38 16.30
C ASP A 216 -15.12 -8.09 15.78
N GLU A 217 -13.78 -8.08 15.75
CA GLU A 217 -12.94 -7.01 15.24
C GLU A 217 -11.89 -7.59 14.28
N ILE A 218 -11.57 -6.87 13.21
CA ILE A 218 -10.63 -7.33 12.19
C ILE A 218 -9.60 -6.25 11.90
N VAL A 219 -8.32 -6.61 11.93
CA VAL A 219 -7.23 -5.82 11.36
C VAL A 219 -6.85 -6.45 10.03
N VAL A 220 -6.88 -5.66 8.96
CA VAL A 220 -6.57 -6.11 7.61
C VAL A 220 -5.22 -5.53 7.19
N VAL A 221 -4.31 -6.40 6.75
CA VAL A 221 -3.01 -6.01 6.18
C VAL A 221 -3.00 -6.37 4.70
N ASP A 222 -3.48 -5.43 3.89
CA ASP A 222 -3.43 -5.53 2.44
C ASP A 222 -2.08 -5.03 1.93
N MET A 223 -1.48 -5.74 0.98
CA MET A 223 -0.24 -5.33 0.31
C MET A 223 -0.50 -4.71 -1.08
N HIS A 224 -1.77 -4.57 -1.48
CA HIS A 224 -2.14 -3.91 -2.73
C HIS A 224 -2.29 -2.41 -2.51
N LEU A 225 -1.81 -1.63 -3.48
CA LEU A 225 -2.00 -0.18 -3.48
C LEU A 225 -3.49 0.18 -3.49
N ILE A 226 -4.29 -0.58 -4.24
CA ILE A 226 -5.75 -0.46 -4.28
C ILE A 226 -6.34 -1.57 -3.40
N PRO A 227 -7.22 -1.23 -2.44
CA PRO A 227 -7.88 -2.22 -1.57
C PRO A 227 -8.52 -3.36 -2.38
N VAL A 228 -8.14 -4.60 -2.07
CA VAL A 228 -8.71 -5.80 -2.71
C VAL A 228 -10.19 -5.98 -2.38
N HIS A 229 -10.59 -5.59 -1.17
CA HIS A 229 -11.98 -5.67 -0.72
C HIS A 229 -12.53 -4.30 -0.29
N PRO A 230 -12.86 -3.42 -1.26
CA PRO A 230 -13.36 -2.07 -0.98
C PRO A 230 -14.70 -2.07 -0.23
N GLN A 231 -15.45 -3.17 -0.19
CA GLN A 231 -16.68 -3.28 0.62
C GLN A 231 -16.43 -3.28 2.14
N TYR A 232 -15.20 -3.60 2.56
CA TYR A 232 -14.77 -3.69 3.96
C TYR A 232 -14.05 -2.44 4.47
N ILE A 233 -13.73 -1.48 3.60
CA ILE A 233 -13.20 -0.18 4.04
C ILE A 233 -14.31 0.63 4.77
N ASN A 234 -13.90 1.56 5.62
CA ASN A 234 -14.81 2.46 6.36
C ASN A 234 -15.86 1.73 7.22
N ARG A 235 -15.50 0.57 7.81
CA ARG A 235 -16.35 -0.19 8.73
C ARG A 235 -15.86 -0.03 10.18
N PRO A 236 -16.73 0.27 11.15
CA PRO A 236 -16.31 0.54 12.53
C PRO A 236 -15.45 -0.54 13.20
N SER A 237 -15.71 -1.82 12.93
CA SER A 237 -14.97 -2.95 13.52
C SER A 237 -13.88 -3.53 12.61
N ILE A 238 -13.57 -2.87 11.48
CA ILE A 238 -12.53 -3.32 10.54
C ILE A 238 -11.52 -2.20 10.38
N LEU A 239 -10.33 -2.39 10.93
CA LEU A 239 -9.18 -1.53 10.71
C LEU A 239 -8.48 -2.00 9.44
N TYR A 240 -8.80 -1.35 8.32
CA TYR A 240 -8.24 -1.68 7.02
C TYR A 240 -6.95 -0.90 6.76
N SER A 241 -5.85 -1.59 6.48
CA SER A 241 -4.59 -0.96 6.04
C SER A 241 -4.18 -1.45 4.66
N CYS A 242 -3.73 -0.51 3.83
CA CYS A 242 -3.05 -0.74 2.57
C CYS A 242 -1.80 0.15 2.51
N PRO A 243 -0.74 -0.24 1.78
CA PRO A 243 0.45 0.58 1.64
C PRO A 243 0.11 1.90 0.91
N PRO A 244 0.64 3.06 1.36
CA PRO A 244 0.40 4.35 0.72
C PRO A 244 1.23 4.53 -0.57
N VAL A 245 2.11 3.58 -0.87
CA VAL A 245 3.06 3.59 -1.98
C VAL A 245 3.18 2.19 -2.56
N ASP A 246 3.64 2.10 -3.81
CA ASP A 246 3.96 0.82 -4.41
C ASP A 246 5.09 0.11 -3.63
N LEU A 247 4.87 -1.18 -3.36
CA LEU A 247 5.81 -2.07 -2.68
C LEU A 247 6.75 -2.77 -3.68
N GLY A 248 6.56 -2.57 -4.99
CA GLY A 248 7.38 -3.16 -6.04
C GLY A 248 6.87 -4.50 -6.54
N GLY A 249 7.76 -5.31 -7.10
CA GLY A 249 7.42 -6.58 -7.73
C GLY A 249 7.06 -7.70 -6.72
N PHE A 250 6.26 -8.67 -7.15
CA PHE A 250 5.94 -9.87 -6.37
C PHE A 250 7.17 -10.78 -6.17
N MET A 251 8.15 -10.69 -7.08
CA MET A 251 9.40 -11.46 -7.04
C MET A 251 10.63 -10.61 -6.71
N ASP A 252 10.44 -9.37 -6.25
CA ASP A 252 11.56 -8.49 -5.89
C ASP A 252 12.10 -8.85 -4.50
N PHE A 253 13.02 -9.82 -4.46
CA PHE A 253 13.75 -10.22 -3.26
C PHE A 253 15.07 -9.44 -3.10
N ASN A 254 15.18 -8.26 -3.70
CA ASN A 254 16.31 -7.37 -3.44
C ASN A 254 16.30 -6.92 -1.97
N LYS A 255 17.46 -7.00 -1.30
CA LYS A 255 17.58 -6.69 0.13
C LYS A 255 17.13 -5.27 0.50
N ASP A 256 17.42 -4.27 -0.34
CA ASP A 256 17.01 -2.88 -0.08
C ASP A 256 15.50 -2.72 -0.25
N ALA A 257 14.89 -3.42 -1.22
CA ALA A 257 13.44 -3.44 -1.40
C ALA A 257 12.71 -4.13 -0.23
N LEU A 258 13.22 -5.28 0.23
CA LEU A 258 12.68 -6.00 1.39
C LEU A 258 12.77 -5.14 2.67
N GLU A 259 13.92 -4.52 2.94
CA GLU A 259 14.10 -3.67 4.11
C GLU A 259 13.22 -2.41 4.05
N ARG A 260 13.12 -1.79 2.87
CA ARG A 260 12.18 -0.68 2.63
C ARG A 260 10.75 -1.09 2.95
N ASN A 261 10.28 -2.22 2.39
CA ASN A 261 8.90 -2.68 2.57
C ASN A 261 8.62 -3.03 4.03
N ARG A 262 9.56 -3.70 4.70
CA ARG A 262 9.51 -3.97 6.14
C ARG A 262 9.39 -2.69 6.95
N ARG A 263 10.18 -1.67 6.62
CA ARG A 263 10.08 -0.37 7.28
C ARG A 263 8.73 0.31 7.04
N LEU A 264 8.21 0.29 5.82
CA LEU A 264 6.89 0.85 5.49
C LEU A 264 5.77 0.16 6.29
N GLY A 265 5.79 -1.18 6.38
CA GLY A 265 4.80 -1.94 7.14
C GLY A 265 4.84 -1.63 8.64
N TYR A 266 6.05 -1.51 9.19
CA TYR A 266 6.24 -1.08 10.58
C TYR A 266 5.62 0.30 10.83
N LEU A 267 5.88 1.27 9.95
CA LEU A 267 5.33 2.62 10.07
C LEU A 267 3.81 2.63 9.92
N MET A 268 3.26 1.81 9.01
CA MET A 268 1.81 1.70 8.83
C MET A 268 1.12 1.14 10.09
N ALA A 269 1.66 0.11 10.72
CA ALA A 269 1.10 -0.41 11.97
C ALA A 269 1.02 0.68 13.06
N TYR A 270 2.10 1.44 13.23
CA TYR A 270 2.12 2.56 14.17
C TYR A 270 1.08 3.64 13.83
N LYS A 271 0.83 3.93 12.55
CA LYS A 271 -0.24 4.86 12.13
C LYS A 271 -1.62 4.27 12.44
N LEU A 272 -1.85 3.02 12.03
CA LEU A 272 -3.14 2.35 12.17
C LEU A 272 -3.57 2.21 13.65
N PHE A 273 -2.62 1.99 14.55
CA PHE A 273 -2.88 1.89 16.00
C PHE A 273 -2.79 3.24 16.74
N GLY A 274 -2.64 4.35 16.02
CA GLY A 274 -2.76 5.71 16.55
C GLY A 274 -1.51 6.24 17.26
N ASN A 275 -0.35 5.60 17.08
CA ASN A 275 0.92 6.05 17.64
C ASN A 275 1.63 7.09 16.78
N TYR A 276 1.43 7.01 15.46
CA TYR A 276 1.88 8.01 14.49
C TYR A 276 0.71 8.57 13.68
N GLU A 277 0.96 9.68 13.00
CA GLU A 277 0.03 10.34 12.09
C GLU A 277 0.63 10.40 10.67
N GLY A 278 -0.18 10.78 9.69
CA GLY A 278 0.22 10.91 8.29
C GLY A 278 -0.42 9.88 7.38
N ASN A 279 -0.12 9.99 6.08
CA ASN A 279 -0.55 9.05 5.05
C ASN A 279 0.67 8.35 4.43
N GLN A 280 1.29 8.86 3.37
CA GLN A 280 2.56 8.31 2.88
C GLN A 280 3.69 8.58 3.87
N TYR A 281 3.92 9.85 4.21
CA TYR A 281 4.95 10.24 5.16
C TYR A 281 4.47 10.03 6.59
N THR A 282 5.42 9.83 7.51
CA THR A 282 5.09 9.50 8.91
C THR A 282 5.46 10.64 9.84
N PHE A 283 4.52 11.02 10.70
CA PHE A 283 4.66 12.13 11.64
C PHE A 283 4.43 11.67 13.07
N LEU A 284 5.18 12.27 14.01
CA LEU A 284 4.80 12.22 15.43
C LEU A 284 3.45 12.93 15.62
N PRO A 285 2.60 12.46 16.56
CA PRO A 285 1.32 13.10 16.84
C PRO A 285 1.46 14.60 17.12
N SER A 286 0.62 15.40 16.49
CA SER A 286 0.74 16.86 16.52
C SER A 286 -0.63 17.52 16.56
N ASN A 287 -0.76 18.64 17.29
CA ASN A 287 -2.01 19.40 17.44
C ASN A 287 -1.85 20.82 16.90
N GLN A 288 -1.50 20.93 15.62
CA GLN A 288 -1.34 22.22 14.95
C GLN A 288 -2.69 22.82 14.55
N THR A 289 -2.79 24.15 14.59
CA THR A 289 -3.98 24.85 14.11
C THR A 289 -4.13 24.75 12.59
N VAL A 290 -3.01 24.60 11.87
CA VAL A 290 -2.96 24.55 10.40
C VAL A 290 -3.89 23.48 9.81
N PHE A 291 -4.16 22.38 10.53
CA PHE A 291 -5.09 21.35 10.08
C PHE A 291 -6.50 21.91 9.83
N HIS A 292 -7.01 22.73 10.74
CA HIS A 292 -8.31 23.37 10.60
C HIS A 292 -8.28 24.50 9.57
N ASP A 293 -7.23 25.32 9.61
CA ASP A 293 -7.09 26.47 8.71
C ASP A 293 -7.01 26.03 7.25
N TYR A 294 -6.23 24.99 6.98
CA TYR A 294 -6.07 24.43 5.64
C TYR A 294 -7.33 23.73 5.13
N TYR A 295 -8.00 22.95 5.99
CA TYR A 295 -9.30 22.37 5.63
C TYR A 295 -10.31 23.44 5.23
N LYS A 296 -10.42 24.53 6.00
CA LYS A 296 -11.28 25.66 5.68
C LYS A 296 -10.87 26.33 4.36
N GLN A 297 -9.57 26.48 4.11
CA GLN A 297 -9.08 27.06 2.86
C GLN A 297 -9.43 26.19 1.64
N LEU A 298 -9.29 24.87 1.74
CA LEU A 298 -9.72 23.95 0.67
C LEU A 298 -11.22 24.05 0.39
N LEU A 299 -12.07 24.14 1.42
CA LEU A 299 -13.51 24.34 1.23
C LEU A 299 -13.83 25.66 0.50
N MET A 300 -13.07 26.72 0.77
CA MET A 300 -13.21 28.00 0.06
C MET A 300 -12.76 27.88 -1.40
N MET A 301 -11.63 27.21 -1.66
CA MET A 301 -11.14 26.95 -3.01
C MET A 301 -12.17 26.14 -3.82
N GLU A 302 -12.74 25.08 -3.25
CA GLU A 302 -13.79 24.31 -3.91
C GLU A 302 -15.06 25.15 -4.15
N LYS A 303 -15.44 26.04 -3.22
CA LYS A 303 -16.55 26.97 -3.42
C LYS A 303 -16.32 27.88 -4.62
N GLU A 304 -15.11 28.41 -4.79
CA GLU A 304 -14.74 29.21 -5.96
C GLU A 304 -14.78 28.40 -7.25
N MET A 305 -14.23 27.17 -7.23
CA MET A 305 -14.26 26.25 -8.38
C MET A 305 -15.68 26.00 -8.87
N ARG A 306 -16.62 25.70 -7.96
CA ARG A 306 -18.05 25.52 -8.31
C ARG A 306 -18.62 26.76 -9.00
N GLY A 307 -18.21 27.96 -8.58
CA GLY A 307 -18.58 29.21 -9.25
C GLY A 307 -18.03 29.33 -10.69
N PHE A 308 -16.80 28.86 -10.94
CA PHE A 308 -16.18 28.92 -12.27
C PHE A 308 -16.72 27.89 -13.26
N PHE A 309 -17.05 26.68 -12.78
CA PHE A 309 -17.43 25.55 -13.62
C PHE A 309 -18.94 25.27 -13.64
N ASN A 310 -19.73 25.97 -12.81
CA ASN A 310 -21.15 25.70 -12.62
C ASN A 310 -21.44 24.21 -12.32
N SER A 311 -20.56 23.60 -11.52
CA SER A 311 -20.61 22.20 -11.11
C SER A 311 -20.85 22.12 -9.60
N ASN A 312 -21.39 20.99 -9.12
CA ASN A 312 -21.39 20.64 -7.70
C ASN A 312 -20.22 19.71 -7.34
N SER A 313 -19.15 19.71 -8.15
CA SER A 313 -18.01 18.82 -7.96
C SER A 313 -17.17 19.24 -6.75
N SER A 314 -16.63 18.26 -6.04
CA SER A 314 -15.67 18.43 -4.93
C SER A 314 -14.30 17.92 -5.38
N GLU A 315 -13.78 18.52 -6.45
CA GLU A 315 -12.65 17.95 -7.21
C GLU A 315 -11.35 17.86 -6.40
N LEU A 316 -11.13 18.79 -5.46
CA LEU A 316 -9.95 18.73 -4.58
C LEU A 316 -10.12 17.59 -3.57
N THR A 317 -11.31 17.45 -2.98
CA THR A 317 -11.64 16.32 -2.10
C THR A 317 -11.55 14.99 -2.85
N SER A 318 -12.01 14.89 -4.10
CA SER A 318 -11.87 13.69 -4.93
C SER A 318 -10.40 13.33 -5.17
N LEU A 319 -9.54 14.31 -5.46
CA LEU A 319 -8.11 14.10 -5.63
C LEU A 319 -7.45 13.58 -4.34
N LEU A 320 -7.86 14.10 -3.19
CA LEU A 320 -7.38 13.63 -1.89
C LEU A 320 -7.90 12.22 -1.55
N LEU A 321 -9.16 11.92 -1.86
CA LEU A 321 -9.72 10.58 -1.70
C LEU A 321 -9.01 9.56 -2.59
N GLU A 322 -8.71 9.91 -3.84
CA GLU A 322 -7.93 9.08 -4.75
C GLU A 322 -6.53 8.79 -4.19
N ALA A 323 -5.85 9.83 -3.69
CA ALA A 323 -4.54 9.68 -3.05
C ALA A 323 -4.58 8.91 -1.71
N ASN A 324 -5.75 8.78 -1.09
CA ASN A 324 -5.99 8.02 0.14
C ASN A 324 -6.76 6.72 -0.11
N HIS A 325 -6.72 6.19 -1.33
CA HIS A 325 -7.34 4.90 -1.69
C HIS A 325 -8.83 4.79 -1.37
N GLN A 326 -9.57 5.90 -1.52
CA GLN A 326 -11.00 6.01 -1.24
C GLN A 326 -11.40 5.77 0.23
N ILE A 327 -10.43 5.76 1.16
CA ILE A 327 -10.68 5.75 2.59
C ILE A 327 -11.19 7.14 3.01
N ILE A 328 -12.23 7.17 3.84
CA ILE A 328 -12.85 8.44 4.28
C ILE A 328 -11.80 9.33 4.95
N LEU A 329 -11.72 10.57 4.47
CA LEU A 329 -10.82 11.57 5.01
C LEU A 329 -11.32 12.08 6.36
N ASN A 330 -10.44 12.08 7.36
CA ASN A 330 -10.58 12.88 8.57
C ASN A 330 -9.96 14.28 8.35
N LEU A 331 -10.12 15.16 9.34
CA LEU A 331 -9.65 16.54 9.26
C LEU A 331 -8.14 16.67 8.93
N LYS A 332 -7.29 15.82 9.55
CA LYS A 332 -5.84 15.91 9.39
C LYS A 332 -5.39 15.39 8.03
N ASP A 333 -6.12 14.43 7.44
CA ASP A 333 -5.76 13.80 6.16
C ASP A 333 -5.62 14.83 5.03
N TYR A 334 -6.49 15.84 4.99
CA TYR A 334 -6.39 16.94 4.02
C TYR A 334 -4.99 17.59 4.01
N THR A 335 -4.43 17.80 5.20
CA THR A 335 -3.10 18.40 5.33
C THR A 335 -2.02 17.36 5.07
N TYR A 336 -2.11 16.16 5.66
CA TYR A 336 -1.07 15.15 5.51
C TYR A 336 -0.91 14.65 4.08
N ILE A 337 -1.99 14.41 3.35
CA ILE A 337 -1.91 14.02 1.93
C ILE A 337 -1.31 15.16 1.09
N THR A 338 -1.62 16.42 1.42
CA THR A 338 -0.96 17.55 0.73
C THR A 338 0.52 17.66 1.09
N LEU A 339 0.90 17.36 2.34
CA LEU A 339 2.31 17.24 2.74
C LEU A 339 3.01 16.08 2.03
N ASP A 340 2.30 14.99 1.72
CA ASP A 340 2.83 13.89 0.92
C ASP A 340 3.17 14.38 -0.50
N PHE A 341 2.28 15.16 -1.12
CA PHE A 341 2.53 15.75 -2.43
C PHE A 341 3.76 16.65 -2.45
N ILE A 342 3.98 17.42 -1.38
CA ILE A 342 5.16 18.28 -1.22
C ILE A 342 6.41 17.42 -1.00
N GLY A 343 6.32 16.39 -0.16
CA GLY A 343 7.44 15.47 0.09
C GLY A 343 7.89 14.75 -1.16
N GLU A 344 6.94 14.22 -1.94
CA GLU A 344 7.15 13.59 -3.24
C GLU A 344 7.86 14.55 -4.20
N LEU A 345 7.38 15.79 -4.29
CA LEU A 345 7.97 16.82 -5.15
C LEU A 345 9.42 17.15 -4.76
N MET A 346 9.73 17.13 -3.46
CA MET A 346 11.03 17.49 -2.90
C MET A 346 11.98 16.29 -2.72
N GLY A 347 11.51 15.06 -2.93
CA GLY A 347 12.28 13.85 -2.69
C GLY A 347 12.65 13.65 -1.22
N PHE A 348 11.74 13.94 -0.30
CA PHE A 348 11.94 13.64 1.12
C PHE A 348 11.87 12.12 1.36
N ASP A 349 12.54 11.66 2.42
CA ASP A 349 12.58 10.24 2.78
C ASP A 349 11.28 9.84 3.48
N ASP A 350 10.50 8.94 2.88
CA ASP A 350 9.22 8.45 3.39
C ASP A 350 9.35 7.36 4.46
N LEU A 351 10.57 6.85 4.69
CA LEU A 351 10.90 5.86 5.73
C LEU A 351 11.23 6.50 7.09
N LYS A 352 11.38 7.83 7.10
CA LYS A 352 11.66 8.63 8.29
C LYS A 352 10.38 9.03 9.02
N VAL A 353 10.46 9.07 10.35
CA VAL A 353 9.44 9.68 11.22
C VAL A 353 9.84 11.13 11.46
N TYR A 354 8.96 12.07 11.14
CA TYR A 354 9.21 13.49 11.27
C TYR A 354 8.48 14.11 12.46
N ALA A 355 9.13 15.06 13.13
CA ALA A 355 8.38 16.06 13.88
C ALA A 355 7.74 17.05 12.90
N PHE A 356 6.51 17.50 13.16
CA PHE A 356 5.80 18.40 12.26
C PHE A 356 6.60 19.68 11.94
N GLU A 357 7.19 20.31 12.96
CA GLU A 357 7.99 21.54 12.78
C GLU A 357 9.29 21.29 11.99
N GLU A 358 9.88 20.10 12.08
CA GLU A 358 11.05 19.74 11.29
C GLU A 358 10.70 19.69 9.80
N TYR A 359 9.64 18.95 9.45
CA TYR A 359 9.17 18.80 8.08
C TYR A 359 8.73 20.16 7.49
N LYS A 360 8.01 20.95 8.28
CA LYS A 360 7.65 22.33 7.94
C LYS A 360 8.89 23.16 7.62
N ASN A 361 9.91 23.17 8.48
CA ASN A 361 11.14 23.95 8.23
C ASN A 361 11.87 23.49 6.96
N MET A 362 11.89 22.18 6.67
CA MET A 362 12.44 21.67 5.41
C MET A 362 11.70 22.24 4.18
N ILE A 363 10.37 22.27 4.23
CA ILE A 363 9.55 22.90 3.19
C ILE A 363 9.86 24.40 3.07
N LEU A 364 9.92 25.12 4.20
CA LEU A 364 10.15 26.57 4.18
C LEU A 364 11.49 26.91 3.53
N ASN A 365 12.56 26.19 3.90
CA ASN A 365 13.88 26.38 3.32
C ASN A 365 13.90 26.08 1.81
N ALA A 366 13.16 25.07 1.36
CA ALA A 366 13.10 24.71 -0.06
C ALA A 366 12.40 25.79 -0.91
N PHE A 367 11.38 26.45 -0.35
CA PHE A 367 10.56 27.42 -1.07
C PHE A 367 10.93 28.90 -0.81
N GLU A 368 11.86 29.19 0.09
CA GLU A 368 12.24 30.56 0.49
C GLU A 368 12.59 31.46 -0.69
N LYS A 369 13.39 30.94 -1.65
CA LYS A 369 13.82 31.68 -2.84
C LYS A 369 12.64 32.25 -3.66
N TYR A 370 11.55 31.49 -3.79
CA TYR A 370 10.39 31.90 -4.59
C TYR A 370 9.62 33.06 -3.95
N MET A 371 9.82 33.28 -2.65
CA MET A 371 9.17 34.35 -1.90
C MET A 371 9.95 35.67 -1.96
N GLU A 372 11.09 35.73 -2.64
CA GLU A 372 11.81 36.99 -2.89
C GLU A 372 11.06 37.84 -3.93
N LYS A 373 11.01 39.16 -3.71
CA LYS A 373 10.19 40.08 -4.51
C LYS A 373 10.54 40.08 -6.00
N ASP A 374 11.83 39.94 -6.31
CA ASP A 374 12.34 40.04 -7.68
C ASP A 374 12.71 38.66 -8.26
N TYR A 375 12.26 37.56 -7.62
CA TYR A 375 12.57 36.20 -8.07
C TYR A 375 11.97 35.89 -9.45
N PHE A 376 10.69 36.18 -9.62
CA PHE A 376 10.03 36.04 -10.92
C PHE A 376 10.15 37.37 -11.71
N PRO A 377 10.53 37.32 -12.99
CA PRO A 377 10.54 38.50 -13.86
C PRO A 377 9.22 39.28 -13.80
N GLN A 378 9.26 40.60 -13.81
CA GLN A 378 8.05 41.45 -13.77
C GLN A 378 7.03 41.11 -14.87
N GLU A 379 7.48 40.58 -16.01
CA GLU A 379 6.63 40.14 -17.12
C GLU A 379 5.66 39.01 -16.72
N LEU A 380 6.06 38.15 -15.77
CA LEU A 380 5.24 37.09 -15.17
C LEU A 380 4.27 37.63 -14.11
N SER A 381 4.59 38.75 -13.47
CA SER A 381 3.77 39.42 -12.44
C SER A 381 2.67 40.30 -13.05
N LEU A 382 2.91 40.85 -14.25
CA LEU A 382 2.05 41.86 -14.89
C LEU A 382 1.07 41.30 -15.92
N THR A 383 1.23 40.06 -16.39
CA THR A 383 0.33 39.43 -17.35
C THR A 383 -0.43 38.26 -16.72
N LYS A 384 -1.66 38.00 -17.18
CA LYS A 384 -2.31 36.71 -16.94
C LYS A 384 -1.44 35.63 -17.58
N VAL A 385 -0.51 35.06 -16.81
CA VAL A 385 0.34 33.96 -17.27
C VAL A 385 -0.59 32.78 -17.55
N ASN A 386 -0.77 32.47 -18.83
CA ASN A 386 -1.65 31.37 -19.23
C ASN A 386 -1.01 30.02 -18.87
N LEU A 387 -1.84 28.98 -18.78
CA LEU A 387 -1.38 27.64 -18.42
C LEU A 387 -0.25 27.13 -19.33
N SER A 388 -0.38 27.35 -20.64
CA SER A 388 0.60 26.87 -21.61
C SER A 388 1.98 27.45 -21.35
N PHE A 389 2.07 28.68 -20.85
CA PHE A 389 3.36 29.26 -20.48
C PHE A 389 3.96 28.50 -19.29
N LEU A 390 3.19 28.30 -18.21
CA LEU A 390 3.66 27.61 -17.01
C LEU A 390 4.17 26.20 -17.34
N GLN A 391 3.37 25.41 -18.06
CA GLN A 391 3.70 24.02 -18.40
C GLN A 391 4.92 23.89 -19.33
N ASN A 392 5.16 24.87 -20.19
CA ASN A 392 6.27 24.82 -21.14
C ASN A 392 7.60 25.37 -20.59
N HIS A 393 7.56 26.20 -19.53
CA HIS A 393 8.75 26.94 -19.08
C HIS A 393 9.12 26.67 -17.62
N LEU A 394 8.20 26.18 -16.78
CA LEU A 394 8.44 25.92 -15.38
C LEU A 394 8.31 24.43 -15.07
N ASN A 395 9.23 23.92 -14.25
CA ASN A 395 9.07 22.61 -13.64
C ASN A 395 8.01 22.67 -12.53
N ARG A 396 7.54 21.52 -12.04
CA ARG A 396 6.47 21.44 -11.02
C ARG A 396 6.79 22.23 -9.75
N GLU A 397 8.03 22.16 -9.24
CA GLU A 397 8.49 22.97 -8.09
C GLU A 397 8.33 24.46 -8.35
N SER A 398 8.76 24.93 -9.53
CA SER A 398 8.67 26.33 -9.92
C SER A 398 7.22 26.79 -10.10
N ILE A 399 6.30 25.91 -10.51
CA ILE A 399 4.87 26.22 -10.58
C ILE A 399 4.29 26.42 -9.17
N VAL A 400 4.64 25.56 -8.20
CA VAL A 400 4.26 25.74 -6.79
C VAL A 400 4.83 27.05 -6.25
N GLY A 401 6.12 27.31 -6.49
CA GLY A 401 6.79 28.55 -6.11
C GLY A 401 6.16 29.79 -6.75
N PHE A 402 5.74 29.69 -8.00
CA PHE A 402 5.01 30.75 -8.71
C PHE A 402 3.69 31.08 -8.00
N PHE A 403 2.86 30.08 -7.70
CA PHE A 403 1.62 30.33 -6.96
C PHE A 403 1.87 30.90 -5.56
N LEU A 404 2.89 30.42 -4.85
CA LEU A 404 3.27 30.94 -3.55
C LEU A 404 3.66 32.43 -3.62
N HIS A 405 4.42 32.83 -4.65
CA HIS A 405 4.80 34.21 -4.90
C HIS A 405 3.57 35.09 -5.16
N GLN A 406 2.67 34.65 -6.05
CA GLN A 406 1.42 35.35 -6.38
C GLN A 406 0.55 35.58 -5.13
N MET A 407 0.40 34.55 -4.28
CA MET A 407 -0.34 34.64 -3.01
C MET A 407 0.29 35.67 -2.06
N LYS A 408 1.62 35.66 -1.91
CA LYS A 408 2.35 36.59 -1.02
C LYS A 408 2.19 38.05 -1.43
N TYR A 409 2.23 38.34 -2.73
CA TYR A 409 2.16 39.72 -3.25
C TYR A 409 0.76 40.15 -3.70
N LYS A 410 -0.26 39.30 -3.48
CA LYS A 410 -1.68 39.55 -3.85
C LYS A 410 -1.85 39.90 -5.33
N GLU A 411 -1.08 39.23 -6.18
CA GLU A 411 -1.11 39.41 -7.62
C GLU A 411 -2.35 38.73 -8.24
N ALA A 412 -2.79 39.21 -9.40
CA ALA A 412 -4.01 38.73 -10.02
C ALA A 412 -3.80 37.37 -10.72
N MET A 413 -4.48 36.33 -10.24
CA MET A 413 -4.36 34.98 -10.78
C MET A 413 -5.52 34.62 -11.72
N ASP A 414 -5.23 33.91 -12.83
CA ASP A 414 -6.26 33.28 -13.66
C ASP A 414 -6.76 31.97 -13.01
N MET A 415 -7.49 32.12 -11.91
CA MET A 415 -7.92 30.99 -11.06
C MET A 415 -8.69 29.91 -11.82
N LYS A 416 -9.49 30.28 -12.84
CA LYS A 416 -10.23 29.30 -13.65
C LYS A 416 -9.29 28.33 -14.38
N SER A 417 -8.25 28.85 -15.03
CA SER A 417 -7.27 28.02 -15.73
C SER A 417 -6.46 27.17 -14.75
N TYR A 418 -6.02 27.74 -13.63
CA TYR A 418 -5.21 27.01 -12.64
C TYR A 418 -6.00 25.91 -11.94
N TYR A 419 -7.27 26.17 -11.60
CA TYR A 419 -8.17 25.13 -11.10
C TYR A 419 -8.44 24.03 -12.13
N THR A 420 -8.27 24.26 -13.43
CA THR A 420 -8.50 23.21 -14.42
C THR A 420 -7.30 22.26 -14.52
N PHE A 421 -6.07 22.78 -14.39
CA PHE A 421 -4.87 22.05 -14.83
C PHE A 421 -3.72 21.98 -13.81
N CYS A 422 -3.76 22.74 -12.72
CA CYS A 422 -2.69 22.83 -11.70
C CYS A 422 -3.26 22.71 -10.27
N LYS A 423 -4.33 21.92 -10.08
CA LYS A 423 -5.02 21.77 -8.79
C LYS A 423 -4.06 21.32 -7.68
N LYS A 424 -3.25 20.28 -7.97
CA LYS A 424 -2.29 19.68 -7.02
C LYS A 424 -1.23 20.73 -6.62
N GLU A 425 -0.66 21.44 -7.60
CA GLU A 425 0.33 22.50 -7.36
C GLU A 425 -0.24 23.68 -6.56
N LEU A 426 -1.47 24.09 -6.86
CA LEU A 426 -2.15 25.16 -6.13
C LEU A 426 -2.46 24.75 -4.69
N MET A 427 -2.88 23.51 -4.45
CA MET A 427 -3.08 22.95 -3.11
C MET A 427 -1.80 22.97 -2.29
N MET A 428 -0.68 22.55 -2.89
CA MET A 428 0.64 22.59 -2.25
C MET A 428 1.04 24.02 -1.89
N ALA A 429 0.97 24.96 -2.85
CA ALA A 429 1.32 26.37 -2.61
C ALA A 429 0.44 27.01 -1.51
N SER A 430 -0.85 26.70 -1.52
CA SER A 430 -1.83 27.14 -0.53
C SER A 430 -1.47 26.67 0.89
N LEU A 431 -1.10 25.39 1.06
CA LEU A 431 -0.64 24.87 2.35
C LEU A 431 0.67 25.53 2.79
N ILE A 432 1.65 25.65 1.90
CA ILE A 432 2.93 26.29 2.19
C ILE A 432 2.71 27.74 2.66
N TYR A 433 1.80 28.47 2.00
CA TYR A 433 1.42 29.83 2.37
C TYR A 433 0.81 29.93 3.78
N LEU A 434 0.02 28.95 4.21
CA LEU A 434 -0.45 28.90 5.61
C LEU A 434 0.68 28.58 6.58
N LEU A 435 1.58 27.66 6.24
CA LEU A 435 2.70 27.26 7.10
C LEU A 435 3.65 28.43 7.42
N ILE A 436 3.77 29.42 6.52
CA ILE A 436 4.54 30.66 6.75
C ILE A 436 3.77 31.75 7.51
N GLY A 437 2.52 31.50 7.93
CA GLY A 437 1.69 32.46 8.65
C GLY A 437 0.90 33.44 7.78
N GLY A 438 0.76 33.15 6.47
CA GLY A 438 0.05 34.00 5.52
C GLY A 438 -1.47 34.13 5.73
N GLY A 439 -2.05 33.38 6.66
CA GLY A 439 -3.51 33.34 6.91
C GLY A 439 -3.99 33.86 8.28
N SER A 440 -3.10 34.10 9.25
CA SER A 440 -3.49 34.33 10.65
C SER A 440 -3.61 35.80 11.09
N ASN A 441 -3.42 36.78 10.19
CA ASN A 441 -3.40 38.21 10.54
C ASN A 441 -4.38 39.13 9.77
N GLU A 442 -5.34 38.61 9.00
CA GLU A 442 -6.21 39.48 8.16
C GLU A 442 -7.70 39.54 8.56
N HIS A 443 -8.04 39.18 9.81
CA HIS A 443 -9.39 39.37 10.36
C HIS A 443 -9.38 40.04 11.75
N HIS A 444 -8.69 41.18 11.87
CA HIS A 444 -8.94 42.17 12.92
C HIS A 444 -9.14 43.56 12.34
#